data_AF-A0A445MD12-F1
#
_entry.id   AF-A0A445MD12-F1
#
_cell.length_a   1.000
_cell.length_b   1.000
_cell.length_c   1.000
_cell.angle_alpha   90.00
_cell.angle_beta   90.00
_cell.angle_gamma   90.00
#
_symmetry.space_group_name_H-M   'P 1'
#
loop_
_entity.id
_entity.type
_entity.pdbx_description
1 polymer ?
#
loop_
_entity_poly.entity_id
_entity_poly.type
_entity_poly.pdbx_seq_one_letter_code
_entity_poly.pdbx_strand_id
1 'polypeptide(L)'
;MGGGAGFGAFMQTVVEMARGRAAPSVMPAWGREAIANPAKPILMGGPPPVFAPMDLQKLAVDIPLDHINQLKSQYAKETGERCSTFDVVLAKVWQCRAQAIGLHPDADVRVAFAASTVHLLKDVLPEGFYGNCGYPLTVSAPSGKLMNASLVEMVGLIREAKNSLGTVFSKWMAGDPEADPFRSPPDYGLLAVSDWSKVGFHELDYGWGEPIHVAPIVDDNPFMTTCFFLKPPAPKQGVRLLTNCVVREHFGIFHEMMTKLE
;
A
#
# COMPACT_ATOMS: atom_id res chain seq x y z
N MET A 1 9.54 -5.74 -17.15
CA MET A 1 9.54 -5.19 -15.78
C MET A 1 8.34 -5.76 -15.01
N GLY A 2 8.53 -6.25 -13.79
CA GLY A 2 7.47 -6.90 -12.98
C GLY A 2 6.88 -5.98 -11.91
N GLY A 3 5.73 -6.34 -11.34
CA GLY A 3 5.22 -5.69 -10.12
C GLY A 3 6.00 -6.13 -8.88
N GLY A 4 5.64 -5.63 -7.69
CA GLY A 4 6.31 -5.98 -6.42
C GLY A 4 6.43 -7.50 -6.21
N ALA A 5 5.32 -8.24 -6.33
CA ALA A 5 5.32 -9.71 -6.24
C ALA A 5 6.21 -10.39 -7.30
N GLY A 6 6.19 -9.91 -8.54
CA GLY A 6 7.05 -10.44 -9.61
C GLY A 6 8.54 -10.19 -9.35
N PHE A 7 8.90 -9.04 -8.77
CA PHE A 7 10.27 -8.76 -8.35
C PHE A 7 10.67 -9.62 -7.14
N GLY A 8 9.76 -9.86 -6.18
CA GLY A 8 9.96 -10.82 -5.11
C GLY A 8 10.25 -12.23 -5.61
N ALA A 9 9.45 -12.73 -6.57
CA ALA A 9 9.66 -14.04 -7.19
C ALA A 9 10.99 -14.13 -7.96
N PHE A 10 11.38 -13.05 -8.64
CA PHE A 10 12.69 -12.96 -9.29
C PHE A 10 13.83 -13.07 -8.26
N MET A 11 13.79 -12.28 -7.18
CA MET A 11 14.82 -12.33 -6.13
C MET A 11 14.88 -13.70 -5.46
N GLN A 12 13.73 -14.34 -5.22
CA GLN A 12 13.67 -15.70 -4.71
C GLN A 12 14.32 -16.71 -5.67
N THR A 13 14.13 -16.54 -6.98
CA THR A 13 14.81 -17.37 -7.99
C THR A 13 16.32 -17.20 -7.91
N VAL A 14 16.82 -15.96 -7.73
CA VAL A 14 18.26 -15.71 -7.55
C VAL A 14 18.79 -16.40 -6.30
N VAL A 15 18.05 -16.35 -5.19
CA VAL A 15 18.38 -17.09 -3.95
C VAL A 15 18.51 -18.59 -4.24
N GLU A 16 17.56 -19.17 -4.97
CA GLU A 16 17.60 -20.59 -5.31
C GLU A 16 18.83 -20.98 -6.13
N MET A 17 19.19 -20.16 -7.13
CA MET A 17 20.38 -20.39 -7.94
C MET A 17 21.65 -20.27 -7.11
N ALA A 18 21.73 -19.26 -6.24
CA ALA A 18 22.86 -19.06 -5.33
C ALA A 18 23.04 -20.24 -4.35
N ARG A 19 21.93 -20.90 -3.97
CA ARG A 19 21.93 -22.11 -3.13
C ARG A 19 22.16 -23.41 -3.92
N GLY A 20 22.50 -23.31 -5.20
CA GLY A 20 22.86 -24.45 -6.04
C GLY A 20 21.68 -25.24 -6.60
N ARG A 21 20.46 -24.70 -6.61
CA ARG A 21 19.36 -25.33 -7.37
C ARG A 21 19.66 -25.24 -8.86
N ALA A 22 19.40 -26.34 -9.56
CA ALA A 22 19.61 -26.43 -11.00
C ALA A 22 18.56 -25.66 -11.82
N ALA A 23 17.39 -25.40 -11.24
CA ALA A 23 16.29 -24.68 -11.87
C ALA A 23 15.42 -23.96 -10.83
N PRO A 24 14.69 -22.89 -11.22
CA PRO A 24 13.74 -22.20 -10.35
C PRO A 24 12.61 -23.15 -9.90
N SER A 25 12.12 -23.00 -8.66
CA SER A 25 10.94 -23.76 -8.20
C SER A 25 9.67 -23.37 -8.92
N VAL A 26 9.58 -22.11 -9.39
CA VAL A 26 8.49 -21.60 -10.23
C VAL A 26 9.11 -21.05 -11.50
N MET A 27 8.76 -21.64 -12.63
CA MET A 27 9.26 -21.16 -13.92
C MET A 27 8.61 -19.80 -14.25
N PRO A 28 9.39 -18.76 -14.57
CA PRO A 28 8.83 -17.47 -14.92
C PRO A 28 8.09 -17.56 -16.25
N ALA A 29 6.87 -17.02 -16.31
CA ALA A 29 6.06 -17.01 -17.52
C ALA A 29 5.84 -15.58 -18.02
N TRP A 30 6.07 -15.38 -19.32
CA TRP A 30 5.49 -14.26 -20.06
C TRP A 30 4.02 -14.57 -20.38
N GLY A 31 3.20 -13.54 -20.52
CA GLY A 31 1.76 -13.70 -20.76
C GLY A 31 0.98 -12.39 -20.67
N ARG A 32 1.59 -11.26 -21.05
CA ARG A 32 0.96 -9.94 -20.83
C ARG A 32 -0.22 -9.70 -21.76
N GLU A 33 -0.18 -10.32 -22.92
CA GLU A 33 -1.24 -10.40 -23.90
C GLU A 33 -2.51 -11.08 -23.38
N ALA A 34 -2.43 -11.88 -22.31
CA ALA A 34 -3.60 -12.47 -21.66
C ALA A 34 -4.42 -11.44 -20.88
N ILE A 35 -3.82 -10.31 -20.49
CA ILE A 35 -4.51 -9.18 -19.89
C ILE A 35 -4.90 -8.23 -21.01
N ALA A 36 -6.20 -8.12 -21.29
CA ALA A 36 -6.68 -7.18 -22.29
C ALA A 36 -6.24 -5.75 -21.93
N ASN A 37 -5.82 -4.98 -22.93
CA ASN A 37 -5.61 -3.55 -22.71
C ASN A 37 -6.98 -2.92 -22.41
N PRO A 38 -7.15 -2.24 -21.27
CA PRO A 38 -8.35 -1.45 -21.05
C PRO A 38 -8.48 -0.45 -22.21
N ALA A 39 -9.71 -0.16 -22.63
CA ALA A 39 -9.91 0.88 -23.64
C ALA A 39 -9.19 2.14 -23.17
N LYS A 40 -8.41 2.77 -24.06
CA LYS A 40 -7.56 3.91 -23.68
C LYS A 40 -8.44 4.91 -22.92
N PRO A 41 -8.12 5.24 -21.66
CA PRO A 41 -8.84 6.30 -20.98
C PRO A 41 -8.78 7.52 -21.89
N ILE A 42 -9.89 8.24 -22.00
CA ILE A 42 -9.90 9.53 -22.70
C ILE A 42 -8.91 10.39 -21.93
N LEU A 43 -7.68 10.49 -22.42
CA LEU A 43 -6.69 11.42 -21.90
C LEU A 43 -7.41 12.76 -21.89
N MET A 44 -7.65 13.32 -20.70
CA MET A 44 -8.12 14.69 -20.59
C MET A 44 -7.08 15.51 -21.34
N GLY A 45 -7.44 16.01 -22.52
CA GLY A 45 -6.53 16.76 -23.37
C GLY A 45 -5.98 17.92 -22.55
N GLY A 46 -4.66 17.97 -22.40
CA GLY A 46 -4.02 18.94 -21.54
C GLY A 46 -2.52 18.71 -21.44
N PRO A 47 -1.75 19.73 -21.00
CA PRO A 47 -0.35 19.55 -20.68
C PRO A 47 -0.20 18.53 -19.54
N PRO A 48 0.94 17.82 -19.47
CA PRO A 48 1.24 16.95 -18.33
C PRO A 48 1.07 17.70 -17.01
N PRO A 49 0.51 17.06 -15.96
CA PRO A 49 0.37 17.70 -14.66
C PRO A 49 1.75 18.10 -14.12
N VAL A 50 1.83 19.31 -13.56
CA VAL A 50 3.03 19.81 -12.88
C VAL A 50 2.85 19.55 -11.38
N PHE A 51 3.76 18.79 -10.80
CA PHE A 51 3.77 18.51 -9.37
C PHE A 51 4.76 19.43 -8.66
N ALA A 52 4.29 20.09 -7.60
CA ALA A 52 5.18 20.85 -6.73
C ALA A 52 5.97 19.87 -5.84
N PRO A 53 7.31 20.02 -5.74
CA PRO A 53 8.08 19.22 -4.81
C PRO A 53 7.69 19.58 -3.37
N MET A 54 7.61 18.57 -2.52
CA MET A 54 7.31 18.68 -1.10
C MET A 54 8.55 18.31 -0.27
N ASP A 55 8.84 19.09 0.78
CA ASP A 55 9.88 18.78 1.77
C ASP A 55 9.37 17.72 2.76
N LEU A 56 9.12 16.52 2.22
CA LEU A 56 8.59 15.39 2.96
C LEU A 56 9.63 14.86 3.95
N GLN A 57 9.19 14.59 5.17
CA GLN A 57 10.02 14.06 6.24
C GLN A 57 9.84 12.55 6.36
N LYS A 58 10.97 11.85 6.53
CA LYS A 58 10.99 10.41 6.71
C LYS A 58 10.74 10.04 8.17
N LEU A 59 9.95 9.01 8.38
CA LEU A 59 9.74 8.40 9.69
C LEU A 59 9.67 6.88 9.57
N ALA A 60 10.46 6.18 10.38
CA ALA A 60 10.36 4.75 10.59
C ALA A 60 9.76 4.48 11.97
N VAL A 61 8.68 3.70 12.04
CA VAL A 61 7.94 3.39 13.27
C VAL A 61 7.65 1.89 13.31
N ASP A 62 7.89 1.26 14.45
CA ASP A 62 7.59 -0.17 14.66
C ASP A 62 6.35 -0.28 15.54
N ILE A 63 5.21 -0.66 14.96
CA ILE A 63 3.98 -0.92 15.73
C ILE A 63 4.03 -2.37 16.24
N PRO A 64 4.08 -2.62 17.56
CA PRO A 64 4.21 -3.96 18.10
C PRO A 64 2.98 -4.81 17.83
N LEU A 65 3.19 -6.12 17.77
CA LEU A 65 2.12 -7.09 17.59
C LEU A 65 1.03 -6.99 18.67
N ASP A 66 1.40 -6.73 19.93
CA ASP A 66 0.43 -6.61 21.03
C ASP A 66 -0.48 -5.40 20.85
N HIS A 67 0.05 -4.24 20.43
CA HIS A 67 -0.75 -3.07 20.11
C HIS A 67 -1.70 -3.36 18.93
N ILE A 68 -1.21 -3.99 17.86
CA ILE A 68 -2.03 -4.40 16.72
C ILE A 68 -3.17 -5.33 17.18
N ASN A 69 -2.89 -6.27 18.07
CA ASN A 69 -3.88 -7.19 18.59
C ASN A 69 -4.92 -6.47 19.45
N GLN A 70 -4.52 -5.50 20.27
CA GLN A 70 -5.46 -4.65 21.03
C GLN A 70 -6.42 -3.92 20.09
N LEU A 71 -5.93 -3.31 19.00
CA LEU A 71 -6.77 -2.64 18.01
C LEU A 71 -7.76 -3.61 17.34
N LYS A 72 -7.30 -4.82 16.97
CA LYS A 72 -8.18 -5.86 16.41
C LYS A 72 -9.24 -6.31 17.41
N SER A 73 -8.86 -6.49 18.68
CA SER A 73 -9.78 -6.86 19.75
C SER A 73 -10.81 -5.77 20.02
N GLN A 74 -10.41 -4.49 20.00
CA GLN A 74 -11.35 -3.38 20.09
C GLN A 74 -12.37 -3.43 18.95
N TYR A 75 -11.89 -3.53 17.70
CA TYR A 75 -12.76 -3.63 16.53
C TYR A 75 -13.73 -4.81 16.63
N ALA A 76 -13.23 -5.99 17.02
CA ALA A 76 -14.05 -7.19 17.16
C ALA A 76 -15.09 -7.09 18.28
N LYS A 77 -14.75 -6.40 19.38
CA LYS A 77 -15.69 -6.16 20.49
C LYS A 77 -16.84 -5.25 20.07
N GLU A 78 -16.57 -4.23 19.26
CA GLU A 78 -17.57 -3.25 18.82
C GLU A 78 -18.44 -3.77 17.67
N THR A 79 -17.91 -4.62 16.79
CA THR A 79 -18.61 -5.06 15.57
C THR A 79 -19.02 -6.53 15.55
N GLY A 80 -18.39 -7.38 16.37
CA GLY A 80 -18.50 -8.84 16.26
C GLY A 80 -17.68 -9.44 15.10
N GLU A 81 -16.96 -8.63 14.32
CA GLU A 81 -16.21 -9.06 13.14
C GLU A 81 -14.68 -9.07 13.35
N ARG A 82 -13.98 -9.86 12.54
CA ARG A 82 -12.51 -9.83 12.47
C ARG A 82 -12.04 -8.81 11.45
N CYS A 83 -10.88 -8.20 11.68
CA CYS A 83 -10.18 -7.33 10.73
C CYS A 83 -8.71 -7.75 10.53
N SER A 84 -8.11 -7.33 9.42
CA SER A 84 -6.70 -7.62 9.13
C SER A 84 -5.77 -6.61 9.81
N THR A 85 -4.49 -6.97 9.99
CA THR A 85 -3.45 -6.02 10.46
C THR A 85 -3.40 -4.79 9.57
N PHE A 86 -3.47 -4.98 8.25
CA PHE A 86 -3.47 -3.89 7.28
C PHE A 86 -4.63 -2.92 7.55
N ASP A 87 -5.85 -3.41 7.81
CA ASP A 87 -7.02 -2.55 8.03
C ASP A 87 -6.83 -1.63 9.24
N VAL A 88 -6.46 -2.19 10.40
CA VAL A 88 -6.35 -1.42 11.65
C VAL A 88 -5.13 -0.50 11.65
N VAL A 89 -4.01 -0.93 11.09
CA VAL A 89 -2.81 -0.10 11.02
C VAL A 89 -2.99 1.02 9.99
N LEU A 90 -3.54 0.73 8.81
CA LEU A 90 -3.83 1.77 7.82
C LEU A 90 -4.84 2.78 8.34
N ALA A 91 -5.89 2.33 9.05
CA ALA A 91 -6.84 3.21 9.71
C ALA A 91 -6.14 4.20 10.65
N LYS A 92 -5.23 3.72 11.50
CA LYS A 92 -4.48 4.59 12.43
C LYS A 92 -3.51 5.53 11.72
N VAL A 93 -2.75 5.06 10.74
CA VAL A 93 -1.83 5.91 9.96
C VAL A 93 -2.60 7.01 9.23
N TRP A 94 -3.71 6.66 8.57
CA TRP A 94 -4.52 7.60 7.81
C TRP A 94 -5.16 8.64 8.73
N GLN A 95 -5.67 8.23 9.89
CA GLN A 95 -6.20 9.13 10.90
C GLN A 95 -5.13 10.05 11.48
N CYS A 96 -3.97 9.52 11.88
CA CYS A 96 -2.87 10.30 12.43
C CYS A 96 -2.38 11.34 11.42
N ARG A 97 -2.25 10.94 10.15
CA ARG A 97 -1.87 11.85 9.07
C ARG A 97 -2.92 12.94 8.88
N ALA A 98 -4.21 12.58 8.78
CA ALA A 98 -5.29 13.55 8.60
C ALA A 98 -5.31 14.60 9.71
N GLN A 99 -5.13 14.18 10.97
CA GLN A 99 -5.04 15.10 12.10
C GLN A 99 -3.79 15.99 12.03
N ALA A 100 -2.62 15.42 11.66
CA ALA A 100 -1.37 16.17 11.60
C ALA A 100 -1.33 17.22 10.47
N ILE A 101 -1.89 16.90 9.30
CA ILE A 101 -1.92 17.83 8.16
C ILE A 101 -3.01 18.90 8.27
N GLY A 102 -4.02 18.67 9.11
CA GLY A 102 -5.01 19.69 9.49
C GLY A 102 -5.68 20.43 8.32
N LEU A 103 -5.94 19.75 7.20
CA LEU A 103 -6.63 20.36 6.06
C LEU A 103 -8.03 20.85 6.46
N HIS A 104 -8.60 21.77 5.67
CA HIS A 104 -9.96 22.27 5.87
C HIS A 104 -10.94 21.11 6.12
N PRO A 105 -11.92 21.22 7.04
CA PRO A 105 -12.79 20.10 7.41
C PRO A 105 -13.50 19.43 6.23
N ASP A 106 -13.86 20.21 5.21
CA ASP A 106 -14.50 19.74 3.97
C ASP A 106 -13.53 19.30 2.87
N ALA A 107 -12.21 19.47 3.07
CA ALA A 107 -11.22 19.00 2.12
C ALA A 107 -11.06 17.49 2.22
N ASP A 108 -11.02 16.84 1.07
CA ASP A 108 -10.83 15.39 0.97
C ASP A 108 -9.39 14.99 1.30
N VAL A 109 -9.24 14.03 2.22
CA VAL A 109 -7.97 13.35 2.47
C VAL A 109 -8.10 11.93 1.92
N ARG A 110 -7.13 11.51 1.11
CA ARG A 110 -7.20 10.29 0.33
C ARG A 110 -6.14 9.30 0.77
N VAL A 111 -6.46 8.02 0.68
CA VAL A 111 -5.48 6.94 0.79
C VAL A 111 -5.62 6.01 -0.40
N ALA A 112 -4.52 5.75 -1.10
CA ALA A 112 -4.47 4.81 -2.21
C ALA A 112 -3.54 3.66 -1.85
N PHE A 113 -3.95 2.42 -2.07
CA PHE A 113 -3.11 1.25 -1.83
C PHE A 113 -3.18 0.25 -2.98
N ALA A 114 -2.07 -0.41 -3.26
CA ALA A 114 -1.99 -1.43 -4.31
C ALA A 114 -2.74 -2.70 -3.88
N ALA A 115 -3.86 -3.01 -4.54
CA ALA A 115 -4.63 -4.22 -4.32
C ALA A 115 -4.30 -5.27 -5.39
N SER A 116 -4.03 -6.52 -4.98
CA SER A 116 -3.74 -7.60 -5.91
C SER A 116 -4.98 -8.01 -6.71
N THR A 117 -4.87 -8.03 -8.03
CA THR A 117 -5.90 -8.50 -8.97
C THR A 117 -5.64 -9.90 -9.50
N VAL A 118 -4.59 -10.58 -9.01
CA VAL A 118 -4.23 -11.95 -9.45
C VAL A 118 -5.42 -12.91 -9.33
N HIS A 119 -6.15 -12.84 -8.23
CA HIS A 119 -7.33 -13.70 -7.99
C HIS A 119 -8.50 -13.41 -8.95
N LEU A 120 -8.59 -12.21 -9.50
CA LEU A 120 -9.58 -11.81 -10.51
C LEU A 120 -9.16 -12.21 -11.93
N LEU A 121 -7.86 -12.48 -12.14
CA LEU A 121 -7.26 -12.82 -13.43
C LEU A 121 -6.78 -14.27 -13.48
N LYS A 122 -7.10 -15.10 -12.47
CA LYS A 122 -6.58 -16.47 -12.31
C LYS A 122 -6.84 -17.38 -13.52
N ASP A 123 -7.91 -17.12 -14.26
CA ASP A 123 -8.33 -17.96 -15.39
C ASP A 123 -7.60 -17.58 -16.69
N VAL A 124 -6.87 -16.45 -16.70
CA VAL A 124 -6.13 -15.96 -17.87
C VAL A 124 -4.61 -15.87 -17.64
N LEU A 125 -4.16 -15.75 -16.38
CA LEU A 125 -2.74 -15.63 -16.09
C LEU A 125 -2.05 -17.01 -16.11
N PRO A 126 -0.90 -17.14 -16.79
CA PRO A 126 -0.09 -18.33 -16.68
C PRO A 126 0.51 -18.46 -15.27
N GLU A 127 0.72 -19.70 -14.83
CA GLU A 127 1.51 -19.95 -13.62
C GLU A 127 2.91 -19.35 -13.78
N GLY A 128 3.42 -18.70 -12.73
CA GLY A 128 4.71 -17.99 -12.79
C GLY A 128 4.67 -16.64 -13.51
N PHE A 129 3.49 -16.09 -13.81
CA PHE A 129 3.37 -14.72 -14.34
C PHE A 129 3.97 -13.70 -13.37
N TYR A 130 4.94 -12.92 -13.86
CA TYR A 130 5.68 -11.95 -13.07
C TYR A 130 5.33 -10.49 -13.40
N GLY A 131 4.30 -10.26 -14.22
CA GLY A 131 3.84 -8.92 -14.56
C GLY A 131 3.20 -8.17 -13.39
N ASN A 132 2.77 -6.93 -13.63
CA ASN A 132 2.06 -6.15 -12.63
C ASN A 132 0.58 -6.60 -12.61
N CYS A 133 0.10 -7.04 -11.45
CA CYS A 133 -1.30 -7.35 -11.18
C CYS A 133 -1.78 -6.57 -9.94
N GLY A 134 -1.36 -5.31 -9.84
CA GLY A 134 -1.79 -4.39 -8.79
C GLY A 134 -2.73 -3.35 -9.38
N TYR A 135 -3.89 -3.19 -8.75
CA TYR A 135 -4.80 -2.08 -9.03
C TYR A 135 -4.73 -1.08 -7.87
N PRO A 136 -4.37 0.19 -8.09
CA PRO A 136 -4.39 1.20 -7.05
C PRO A 136 -5.84 1.51 -6.64
N LEU A 137 -6.19 1.14 -5.43
CA LEU A 137 -7.52 1.34 -4.90
C LEU A 137 -7.52 2.55 -3.97
N THR A 138 -8.35 3.53 -4.28
CA THR A 138 -8.36 4.83 -3.57
C THR A 138 -9.63 4.98 -2.74
N VAL A 139 -9.46 5.45 -1.50
CA VAL A 139 -10.53 5.80 -0.57
C VAL A 139 -10.38 7.28 -0.22
N SER A 140 -11.49 8.01 -0.16
CA SER A 140 -11.54 9.43 0.20
C SER A 140 -12.54 9.66 1.31
N ALA A 141 -12.25 10.60 2.19
CA ALA A 141 -13.22 11.16 3.12
C ALA A 141 -12.83 12.59 3.54
N PRO A 142 -13.81 13.42 3.94
CA PRO A 142 -13.52 14.76 4.45
C PRO A 142 -12.60 14.72 5.68
N SER A 143 -11.65 15.65 5.73
CA SER A 143 -10.68 15.78 6.82
C SER A 143 -11.36 15.79 8.19
N GLY A 144 -12.42 16.61 8.34
CA GLY A 144 -13.16 16.73 9.59
C GLY A 144 -13.84 15.43 10.04
N LYS A 145 -14.25 14.58 9.09
CA LYS A 145 -14.80 13.25 9.39
C LYS A 145 -13.72 12.31 9.90
N LEU A 146 -12.56 12.26 9.23
CA LEU A 146 -11.45 11.38 9.59
C LEU A 146 -10.86 11.70 10.97
N MET A 147 -10.77 12.99 11.31
CA MET A 147 -10.23 13.43 12.60
C MET A 147 -11.05 12.90 13.79
N ASN A 148 -12.37 12.75 13.62
CA ASN A 148 -13.29 12.37 14.69
C ASN A 148 -13.82 10.93 14.56
N ALA A 149 -13.43 10.20 13.51
CA ALA A 149 -13.91 8.85 13.25
C ALA A 149 -13.41 7.83 14.29
N SER A 150 -14.29 6.93 14.69
CA SER A 150 -13.94 5.73 15.43
C SER A 150 -13.06 4.78 14.61
N LEU A 151 -12.39 3.84 15.29
CA LEU A 151 -11.63 2.78 14.60
C LEU A 151 -12.53 1.96 13.66
N VAL A 152 -13.78 1.72 14.06
CA VAL A 152 -14.76 0.97 13.27
C VAL A 152 -15.10 1.69 11.97
N GLU A 153 -15.36 3.00 12.03
CA GLU A 153 -15.64 3.80 10.83
C GLU A 153 -14.44 3.83 9.88
N MET A 154 -13.23 4.05 10.41
CA MET A 154 -12.00 4.08 9.60
C MET A 154 -11.75 2.73 8.91
N VAL A 155 -11.87 1.62 9.64
CA VAL A 155 -11.74 0.26 9.08
C VAL A 155 -12.85 -0.05 8.08
N GLY A 156 -14.07 0.44 8.34
CA GLY A 156 -15.22 0.32 7.45
C GLY A 156 -14.95 0.91 6.08
N LEU A 157 -14.46 2.16 6.02
CA LEU A 157 -14.08 2.84 4.77
C LEU A 157 -13.05 2.04 3.96
N ILE A 158 -12.01 1.53 4.62
CA ILE A 158 -10.95 0.74 3.97
C ILE A 158 -11.50 -0.57 3.41
N ARG A 159 -12.35 -1.26 4.18
CA ARG A 159 -12.93 -2.55 3.77
C ARG A 159 -13.97 -2.41 2.68
N GLU A 160 -14.79 -1.37 2.73
CA GLU A 160 -15.76 -1.07 1.66
C GLU A 160 -15.04 -0.94 0.32
N ALA A 161 -13.94 -0.18 0.28
CA ALA A 161 -13.12 -0.08 -0.90
C ALA A 161 -12.55 -1.45 -1.31
N LYS A 162 -11.95 -2.21 -0.38
CA LYS A 162 -11.40 -3.54 -0.71
C LYS A 162 -12.45 -4.46 -1.33
N ASN A 163 -13.67 -4.43 -0.80
CA ASN A 163 -14.79 -5.22 -1.30
C ASN A 163 -15.27 -4.75 -2.68
N SER A 164 -15.09 -3.45 -3.02
CA SER A 164 -15.44 -2.92 -4.33
C SER A 164 -14.41 -3.25 -5.43
N LEU A 165 -13.25 -3.82 -5.09
CA LEU A 165 -12.15 -4.08 -6.02
C LEU A 165 -12.61 -4.82 -7.27
N GLY A 166 -13.35 -5.92 -7.13
CA GLY A 166 -13.81 -6.72 -8.27
C GLY A 166 -14.66 -5.90 -9.25
N THR A 167 -15.58 -5.09 -8.72
CA THR A 167 -16.46 -4.23 -9.52
C THR A 167 -15.69 -3.11 -10.20
N VAL A 168 -14.86 -2.37 -9.46
CA VAL A 168 -14.11 -1.22 -9.99
C VAL A 168 -13.07 -1.67 -11.01
N PHE A 169 -12.34 -2.76 -10.73
CA PHE A 169 -11.39 -3.34 -11.67
C PHE A 169 -12.07 -3.81 -12.97
N SER A 170 -13.24 -4.43 -12.89
CA SER A 170 -13.98 -4.86 -14.09
C SER A 170 -14.44 -3.67 -14.94
N LYS A 171 -14.90 -2.58 -14.31
CA LYS A 171 -15.26 -1.34 -15.01
C LYS A 171 -14.05 -0.70 -15.69
N TRP A 172 -12.91 -0.65 -14.99
CA TRP A 172 -11.66 -0.14 -15.55
C TRP A 172 -11.20 -0.96 -16.77
N MET A 173 -11.24 -2.30 -16.68
CA MET A 173 -10.95 -3.20 -17.80
C MET A 173 -11.90 -2.97 -18.99
N ALA A 174 -13.15 -2.58 -18.73
CA ALA A 174 -14.13 -2.22 -19.76
C ALA A 174 -13.95 -0.80 -20.33
N GLY A 175 -12.98 -0.02 -19.82
CA GLY A 175 -12.69 1.33 -20.31
C GLY A 175 -13.47 2.45 -19.64
N ASP A 176 -14.08 2.22 -18.48
CA ASP A 176 -14.79 3.25 -17.73
C ASP A 176 -13.79 4.30 -17.17
N PRO A 177 -13.85 5.58 -17.59
CA PRO A 177 -12.94 6.62 -17.11
C PRO A 177 -13.18 7.02 -15.65
N GLU A 178 -14.33 6.68 -15.05
CA GLU A 178 -14.58 6.88 -13.61
C GLU A 178 -13.86 5.82 -12.77
N ALA A 179 -13.52 4.68 -13.38
CA ALA A 179 -12.75 3.61 -12.75
C ALA A 179 -11.24 3.71 -13.02
N ASP A 180 -10.76 4.80 -13.64
CA ASP A 180 -9.33 5.04 -13.80
C ASP A 180 -8.71 5.43 -12.44
N PRO A 181 -7.83 4.61 -11.86
CA PRO A 181 -7.23 4.87 -10.55
C PRO A 181 -6.29 6.09 -10.56
N PHE A 182 -5.89 6.58 -11.74
CA PHE A 182 -5.00 7.73 -11.91
C PHE A 182 -5.70 8.99 -12.40
N ARG A 183 -7.04 8.98 -12.49
CA ARG A 183 -7.84 10.12 -12.93
C ARG A 183 -7.56 11.38 -12.12
N SER A 184 -7.42 11.23 -10.81
CA SER A 184 -7.15 12.36 -9.92
C SER A 184 -5.65 12.46 -9.65
N PRO A 185 -5.01 13.60 -9.95
CA PRO A 185 -3.58 13.76 -9.72
C PRO A 185 -3.25 13.64 -8.22
N PRO A 186 -2.04 13.14 -7.90
CA PRO A 186 -1.55 13.16 -6.54
C PRO A 186 -1.40 14.62 -6.07
N ASP A 187 -1.80 14.86 -4.83
CA ASP A 187 -1.60 16.10 -4.09
C ASP A 187 -1.16 15.77 -2.66
N TYR A 188 -0.97 16.79 -1.84
CA TYR A 188 -0.61 16.60 -0.43
C TYR A 188 -1.72 15.89 0.38
N GLY A 189 -2.97 15.89 -0.08
CA GLY A 189 -4.07 15.16 0.55
C GLY A 189 -4.00 13.64 0.36
N LEU A 190 -3.28 13.16 -0.66
CA LEU A 190 -3.16 11.74 -1.01
C LEU A 190 -1.98 11.05 -0.31
N LEU A 191 -2.27 9.98 0.43
CA LEU A 191 -1.28 9.02 0.93
C LEU A 191 -1.24 7.75 0.07
N ALA A 192 -0.13 7.50 -0.61
CA ALA A 192 0.10 6.25 -1.34
C ALA A 192 0.71 5.19 -0.41
N VAL A 193 0.10 4.01 -0.35
CA VAL A 193 0.48 2.93 0.56
C VAL A 193 0.86 1.67 -0.21
N SER A 194 2.02 1.11 0.13
CA SER A 194 2.53 -0.13 -0.45
C SER A 194 2.84 -1.14 0.65
N ASP A 195 2.28 -2.34 0.53
CA ASP A 195 2.55 -3.43 1.48
C ASP A 195 3.58 -4.40 0.93
N TRP A 196 4.78 -4.37 1.50
CA TRP A 196 5.90 -5.25 1.16
C TRP A 196 6.05 -6.42 2.14
N SER A 197 5.25 -6.44 3.21
CA SER A 197 5.32 -7.47 4.26
C SER A 197 5.00 -8.89 3.75
N LYS A 198 4.35 -8.99 2.58
CA LYS A 198 3.94 -10.25 1.95
C LYS A 198 4.56 -10.48 0.57
N VAL A 199 5.50 -9.65 0.15
CA VAL A 199 6.10 -9.73 -1.20
C VAL A 199 7.22 -10.77 -1.28
N GLY A 200 7.76 -11.23 -0.14
CA GLY A 200 8.83 -12.22 -0.10
C GLY A 200 10.22 -11.64 0.14
N PHE A 201 10.35 -10.32 0.29
CA PHE A 201 11.66 -9.67 0.45
C PHE A 201 12.33 -9.97 1.79
N HIS A 202 11.57 -10.34 2.82
CA HIS A 202 12.09 -10.63 4.14
C HIS A 202 12.51 -12.10 4.30
N GLU A 203 12.21 -12.94 3.32
CA GLU A 203 12.43 -14.40 3.32
C GLU A 203 13.64 -14.81 2.46
N LEU A 204 14.40 -13.83 1.93
CA LEU A 204 15.49 -14.05 0.99
C LEU A 204 16.79 -14.51 1.69
N ASP A 205 16.94 -15.81 1.93
CA ASP A 205 18.15 -16.40 2.52
C ASP A 205 19.11 -16.99 1.49
N TYR A 206 20.18 -16.24 1.16
CA TYR A 206 21.25 -16.67 0.25
C TYR A 206 22.23 -17.71 0.84
N GLY A 207 22.05 -18.11 2.10
CA GLY A 207 22.95 -19.00 2.85
C GLY A 207 23.58 -18.33 4.09
N TRP A 208 23.29 -17.05 4.33
CA TRP A 208 23.79 -16.28 5.47
C TRP A 208 22.66 -15.84 6.43
N GLY A 209 21.45 -16.35 6.23
CA GLY A 209 20.25 -15.96 6.98
C GLY A 209 19.38 -14.95 6.21
N GLU A 210 18.19 -14.69 6.76
CA GLU A 210 17.22 -13.73 6.23
C GLU A 210 17.71 -12.27 6.35
N PRO A 211 17.21 -11.35 5.50
CA PRO A 211 17.60 -9.95 5.56
C PRO A 211 17.22 -9.29 6.90
N ILE A 212 18.20 -8.66 7.55
CA ILE A 212 17.97 -7.88 8.78
C ILE A 212 17.11 -6.64 8.49
N HIS A 213 17.32 -6.02 7.32
CA HIS A 213 16.61 -4.83 6.90
C HIS A 213 16.20 -4.93 5.43
N VAL A 214 14.95 -4.57 5.18
CA VAL A 214 14.38 -4.33 3.85
C VAL A 214 13.75 -2.96 3.90
N ALA A 215 14.11 -2.09 2.96
CA ALA A 215 13.52 -0.76 2.86
C ALA A 215 13.46 -0.33 1.40
N PRO A 216 12.39 0.38 0.98
CA PRO A 216 12.39 1.09 -0.29
C PRO A 216 13.35 2.28 -0.21
N ILE A 217 14.00 2.59 -1.32
CA ILE A 217 14.74 3.85 -1.50
C ILE A 217 13.76 4.85 -2.09
N VAL A 218 13.34 5.84 -1.30
CA VAL A 218 12.30 6.84 -1.67
C VAL A 218 12.85 8.27 -1.75
N ASP A 219 14.17 8.40 -1.65
CA ASP A 219 14.88 9.66 -1.46
C ASP A 219 14.70 10.65 -2.61
N ASP A 220 14.36 10.14 -3.80
CA ASP A 220 14.20 10.93 -5.03
C ASP A 220 12.72 11.20 -5.40
N ASN A 221 11.76 10.96 -4.50
CA ASN A 221 10.34 11.20 -4.78
C ASN A 221 9.73 12.31 -3.92
N PRO A 222 10.00 13.60 -4.24
CA PRO A 222 9.41 14.73 -3.52
C PRO A 222 7.95 15.00 -3.94
N PHE A 223 7.38 14.25 -4.87
CA PHE A 223 6.08 14.56 -5.48
C PHE A 223 4.94 13.70 -4.93
N MET A 224 5.25 12.67 -4.15
CA MET A 224 4.25 11.73 -3.67
C MET A 224 4.47 11.37 -2.21
N THR A 225 3.40 11.52 -1.43
CA THR A 225 3.42 11.13 -0.02
C THR A 225 3.25 9.61 0.06
N THR A 226 4.14 8.92 0.78
CA THR A 226 4.20 7.45 0.77
C THR A 226 4.25 6.83 2.16
N CYS A 227 3.72 5.61 2.29
CA CYS A 227 3.85 4.76 3.47
C CYS A 227 4.05 3.30 3.04
N PHE A 228 5.10 2.67 3.55
CA PHE A 228 5.43 1.28 3.27
C PHE A 228 5.23 0.42 4.49
N PHE A 229 4.46 -0.65 4.34
CA PHE A 229 4.32 -1.69 5.34
C PHE A 229 5.41 -2.73 5.13
N LEU A 230 6.23 -2.92 6.15
CA LEU A 230 7.40 -3.79 6.17
C LEU A 230 7.32 -4.70 7.42
N LYS A 231 8.17 -5.72 7.47
CA LYS A 231 8.40 -6.46 8.71
C LYS A 231 9.46 -5.73 9.56
N PRO A 232 9.24 -5.61 10.89
CA PRO A 232 10.28 -5.13 11.79
C PRO A 232 11.43 -6.14 11.85
N PRO A 233 12.66 -5.71 12.15
CA PRO A 233 13.82 -6.59 12.28
C PRO A 233 13.61 -7.58 13.43
N ALA A 234 13.99 -8.84 13.22
CA ALA A 234 13.95 -9.84 14.27
C ALA A 234 14.76 -9.39 15.52
N PRO A 235 14.31 -9.71 16.75
CA PRO A 235 13.17 -10.56 17.10
C PRO A 235 11.83 -9.80 17.24
N LYS A 236 11.77 -8.51 16.87
CA LYS A 236 10.53 -7.71 16.99
C LYS A 236 9.42 -8.31 16.13
N GLN A 237 8.19 -8.27 16.64
CA GLN A 237 7.00 -8.70 15.91
C GLN A 237 6.03 -7.52 15.75
N GLY A 238 5.27 -7.51 14.65
CA GLY A 238 4.31 -6.45 14.35
C GLY A 238 4.51 -5.93 12.93
N VAL A 239 4.39 -4.62 12.75
CA VAL A 239 4.55 -3.95 11.45
C VAL A 239 5.55 -2.81 11.59
N ARG A 240 6.52 -2.76 10.69
CA ARG A 240 7.34 -1.57 10.48
C ARG A 240 6.69 -0.71 9.41
N LEU A 241 6.50 0.56 9.72
CA LEU A 241 6.10 1.57 8.76
C LEU A 241 7.30 2.42 8.40
N LEU A 242 7.59 2.54 7.11
CA LEU A 242 8.50 3.56 6.60
C LEU A 242 7.67 4.59 5.83
N THR A 243 7.58 5.80 6.36
CA THR A 243 6.74 6.85 5.81
C THR A 243 7.58 8.01 5.31
N ASN A 244 7.12 8.62 4.23
CA ASN A 244 7.57 9.92 3.73
C ASN A 244 6.29 10.71 3.38
N CYS A 245 5.49 11.02 4.40
CA CYS A 245 4.08 11.34 4.20
C CYS A 245 3.61 12.72 4.67
N VAL A 246 4.46 13.47 5.38
CA VAL A 246 4.15 14.80 5.89
C VAL A 246 5.30 15.76 5.61
N VAL A 247 4.99 17.03 5.34
CA VAL A 247 6.02 18.08 5.22
C VAL A 247 6.57 18.48 6.60
N ARG A 248 7.71 19.18 6.63
CA ARG A 248 8.41 19.58 7.85
C ARG A 248 7.49 20.24 8.89
N GLU A 249 6.57 21.11 8.47
CA GLU A 249 5.66 21.82 9.40
C GLU A 249 4.76 20.86 10.20
N HIS A 250 4.35 19.75 9.59
CA HIS A 250 3.41 18.79 10.20
C HIS A 250 4.11 17.62 10.90
N PHE A 251 5.44 17.50 10.74
CA PHE A 251 6.19 16.35 11.22
C PHE A 251 6.13 16.15 12.73
N GLY A 252 6.24 17.23 13.52
CA GLY A 252 6.22 17.12 14.98
C GLY A 252 4.94 16.48 15.53
N ILE A 253 3.79 16.95 15.04
CA ILE A 253 2.47 16.41 15.42
C ILE A 253 2.34 14.97 14.94
N PHE A 254 2.67 14.70 13.67
CA PHE A 254 2.58 13.35 13.12
C PHE A 254 3.46 12.35 13.89
N HIS A 255 4.70 12.71 14.19
CA HIS A 255 5.64 11.90 14.96
C HIS A 255 5.12 11.59 16.36
N GLU A 256 4.61 12.60 17.08
CA GLU A 256 4.04 12.39 18.42
C GLU A 256 2.83 11.44 18.39
N MET A 257 2.00 11.52 17.35
CA MET A 257 0.87 10.61 17.18
C MET A 257 1.31 9.19 16.84
N MET A 258 2.27 9.03 15.94
CA MET A 258 2.76 7.72 15.51
C MET A 258 3.52 7.00 16.62
N THR A 259 4.25 7.71 17.46
CA THR A 259 4.95 7.13 18.63
C THR A 259 4.00 6.60 19.70
N LYS A 260 2.75 7.08 19.76
CA LYS A 260 1.71 6.48 20.63
C LYS A 260 1.24 5.10 20.14
N LEU A 261 1.61 4.71 18.92
CA LEU A 261 1.32 3.40 18.35
C LEU A 261 2.48 2.40 18.55
N GLU A 262 3.66 2.88 18.95
CA GLU A 262 4.80 2.04 19.36
C GLU A 262 4.58 1.42 20.75
#